data_AF-A0A937SXT6-F1
#
_entry.id   AF-A0A937SXT6-F1
#
_cell.length_a   1.000
_cell.length_b   1.000
_cell.length_c   1.000
_cell.angle_alpha   90.00
_cell.angle_beta   90.00
_cell.angle_gamma   90.00
#
_symmetry.space_group_name_H-M   'P 1'
#
loop_
_entity.id
_entity.type
_entity.pdbx_description
1 polymer ?
#
loop_
_entity_poly.entity_id
_entity_poly.type
_entity_poly.pdbx_seq_one_letter_code
_entity_poly.pdbx_strand_id
1 'polypeptide(L)'
;FSSQKNFSDQTAKLIDQEVKTLVMGGYDRATELLQKNRDILENLAQALLERESLNAAEVKNIIAGKNDIDPDPSGGEPQEIKPDVPAEKLQTKTDPKDPKEGLLGGGGMPDPTPA
;
A
#
# COMPACT_ATOMS: atom_id res chain seq x y z
N PHE A 1 32.45 4.64 5.79
CA PHE A 1 31.92 4.51 4.41
C PHE A 1 30.93 5.64 4.17
N SER A 2 31.37 6.74 3.55
CA SER A 2 30.49 7.84 3.15
C SER A 2 30.63 7.99 1.64
N SER A 3 29.70 7.39 0.91
CA SER A 3 29.58 7.63 -0.53
C SER A 3 28.95 9.00 -0.72
N GLN A 4 29.78 10.05 -0.66
CA GLN A 4 29.40 11.34 -1.24
C GLN A 4 29.19 11.09 -2.73
N LYS A 5 27.91 11.00 -3.06
CA LYS A 5 27.32 10.95 -4.39
C LYS A 5 28.06 11.91 -5.34
N ASN A 6 29.04 11.40 -6.09
CA ASN A 6 29.76 12.11 -7.15
C ASN A 6 28.85 12.28 -8.38
N PHE A 7 27.74 13.02 -8.25
CA PHE A 7 26.98 13.47 -9.40
C PHE A 7 27.63 14.75 -9.89
N SER A 8 27.85 14.87 -11.20
CA SER A 8 28.24 16.17 -11.75
C SER A 8 27.11 17.18 -11.45
N ASP A 9 27.44 18.44 -11.17
CA ASP A 9 26.44 19.50 -10.94
C ASP A 9 25.41 19.56 -12.08
N GLN A 10 25.85 19.24 -13.30
CA GLN A 10 24.98 19.15 -14.47
C GLN A 10 23.97 18.00 -14.37
N THR A 11 24.43 16.81 -13.97
CA THR A 11 23.55 15.64 -13.77
C THR A 11 22.56 15.88 -12.63
N ALA A 12 23.00 16.49 -11.53
CA ALA A 12 22.12 16.82 -10.41
C ALA A 12 21.01 17.79 -10.83
N LYS A 13 21.35 18.86 -11.56
CA LYS A 13 20.38 19.82 -12.11
C LYS A 13 19.36 19.16 -13.03
N LEU A 14 19.80 18.23 -13.89
CA LEU A 14 18.90 17.50 -14.78
C LEU A 14 17.90 16.64 -14.00
N ILE A 15 18.34 15.99 -12.93
CA ILE A 15 17.45 15.20 -12.06
C ILE A 15 16.40 16.09 -11.42
N ASP A 16 16.80 17.22 -10.81
CA ASP A 16 15.87 18.14 -10.15
C ASP A 16 14.83 18.70 -11.14
N GLN A 17 15.27 19.00 -12.37
CA GLN A 17 14.37 19.45 -13.43
C GLN A 17 13.34 18.39 -13.82
N GLU A 18 13.76 17.13 -13.95
CA GLU A 18 12.86 16.03 -14.30
C GLU A 18 11.86 15.75 -13.18
N VAL A 19 12.32 15.76 -11.93
CA VAL A 19 11.44 15.63 -10.75
C VAL A 19 10.40 16.73 -10.73
N LYS A 20 10.81 17.99 -10.95
CA LYS A 20 9.88 19.13 -11.02
C LYS A 20 8.86 18.94 -12.14
N THR A 21 9.30 18.50 -13.31
CA THR A 21 8.44 18.28 -14.48
C THR A 21 7.40 17.20 -14.21
N LEU A 22 7.80 16.10 -13.59
CA LEU A 22 6.91 15.00 -13.22
C LEU A 22 5.84 15.45 -12.21
N VAL A 23 6.27 16.14 -11.14
CA VAL A 23 5.35 16.62 -10.10
C VAL A 23 4.37 17.64 -10.68
N MET A 24 4.86 18.58 -11.48
CA MET A 24 4.01 19.61 -12.08
C MET A 24 3.02 19.01 -13.09
N GLY A 25 3.47 18.08 -13.94
CA GLY A 25 2.57 17.35 -14.83
C GLY A 25 1.55 16.49 -14.09
N GLY A 26 1.86 16.00 -12.89
CA GLY A 26 0.87 15.35 -12.02
C GLY A 26 -0.19 16.33 -11.50
N TYR A 27 0.26 17.48 -11.00
CA TYR A 27 -0.61 18.56 -10.50
C TYR A 27 -1.54 19.10 -11.58
N ASP A 28 -1.01 19.39 -12.77
CA ASP A 28 -1.79 19.94 -13.88
C ASP A 28 -2.86 18.95 -14.34
N ARG A 29 -2.52 17.66 -14.46
CA ARG A 29 -3.49 16.61 -14.79
C ARG A 29 -4.58 16.46 -13.74
N ALA A 30 -4.22 16.48 -12.46
CA ALA A 30 -5.20 16.41 -11.37
C ALA A 30 -6.13 17.62 -11.38
N THR A 31 -5.58 18.82 -11.58
CA THR A 31 -6.33 20.08 -11.65
C THR A 31 -7.28 20.07 -12.85
N GLU A 32 -6.81 19.67 -14.02
CA GLU A 32 -7.63 19.55 -15.23
C GLU A 32 -8.76 18.53 -15.04
N LEU A 33 -8.47 17.39 -14.41
CA LEU A 33 -9.49 16.37 -14.12
C LEU A 33 -10.57 16.92 -13.18
N LEU A 34 -10.19 17.62 -12.12
CA LEU A 34 -11.12 18.23 -11.17
C LEU A 34 -11.94 19.37 -11.83
N GLN A 35 -11.32 20.18 -12.68
CA GLN A 35 -12.01 21.24 -13.42
C GLN A 35 -13.02 20.68 -14.42
N LYS A 36 -12.65 19.63 -15.17
CA LYS A 36 -13.56 18.96 -16.11
C LYS A 36 -14.78 18.33 -15.43
N ASN A 37 -14.60 17.87 -14.19
CA ASN A 37 -15.64 17.21 -13.40
C ASN A 37 -16.13 18.11 -12.24
N ARG A 38 -16.20 19.42 -12.48
CA ARG A 38 -16.53 20.40 -11.44
C ARG A 38 -17.87 20.12 -10.76
N ASP A 39 -18.86 19.67 -11.52
CA ASP A 39 -20.20 19.34 -11.00
C ASP A 39 -20.15 18.16 -10.01
N ILE A 40 -19.39 17.10 -10.34
CA ILE A 40 -19.18 15.95 -9.45
C ILE A 40 -18.46 16.38 -8.17
N LEU A 41 -17.45 17.25 -8.29
CA LEU A 41 -16.73 17.80 -7.14
C LEU A 41 -17.65 18.63 -6.24
N GLU A 42 -18.55 19.42 -6.82
CA GLU A 42 -19.53 20.22 -6.07
C GLU A 42 -20.54 19.32 -5.35
N ASN A 43 -21.02 18.26 -6.01
CA ASN A 43 -21.91 17.28 -5.38
C ASN A 43 -21.24 16.54 -4.21
N LEU A 44 -19.96 16.16 -4.36
CA LEU A 44 -19.19 15.58 -3.25
C LEU A 44 -19.03 16.56 -2.08
N ALA A 45 -18.75 17.83 -2.37
CA ALA A 45 -18.64 18.87 -1.36
C ALA A 45 -19.96 19.08 -0.61
N GLN A 46 -21.08 19.16 -1.34
CA GLN A 46 -22.42 19.30 -0.76
C GLN A 46 -22.77 18.10 0.13
N ALA A 47 -22.53 16.87 -0.34
CA ALA A 47 -22.79 15.66 0.43
C ALA A 47 -21.94 15.60 1.72
N LEU A 48 -20.69 16.08 1.69
CA LEU A 48 -19.85 16.18 2.88
C LEU A 48 -20.32 17.28 3.86
N LEU A 49 -20.90 18.37 3.37
CA LEU A 49 -21.50 19.39 4.25
C LEU A 49 -22.73 18.85 4.98
N GLU A 50 -23.48 17.95 4.36
CA GLU A 50 -24.70 17.36 4.95
C GLU A 50 -24.39 16.22 5.92
N ARG A 51 -23.37 15.39 5.62
CA ARG A 51 -23.13 14.12 6.34
C ARG A 51 -21.77 13.99 7.03
N GLU A 52 -20.89 14.98 6.90
CA GLU A 52 -19.51 15.05 7.45
C GLU A 52 -18.54 13.95 6.96
N SER A 53 -19.03 12.79 6.54
CA SER A 53 -18.27 11.63 6.09
C SER A 53 -19.06 10.85 5.04
N LEU A 54 -18.35 10.32 4.05
CA LEU A 54 -18.89 9.47 2.99
C LEU A 54 -18.10 8.17 2.92
N ASN A 55 -18.81 7.06 2.70
CA ASN A 55 -18.24 5.76 2.45
C ASN A 55 -17.88 5.58 0.95
N ALA A 56 -17.15 4.51 0.65
CA ALA A 56 -16.67 4.26 -0.71
C ALA A 56 -17.79 3.99 -1.73
N ALA A 57 -18.95 3.47 -1.32
CA ALA A 57 -20.08 3.23 -2.20
C ALA A 57 -20.78 4.54 -2.56
N GLU A 58 -20.98 5.42 -1.58
CA GLU A 58 -21.57 6.75 -1.74
C GLU A 58 -20.73 7.62 -2.67
N VAL A 59 -19.41 7.65 -2.48
CA VAL A 59 -18.51 8.39 -3.38
C VAL A 59 -18.61 7.87 -4.82
N LYS A 60 -18.69 6.55 -5.01
CA LYS A 60 -18.84 5.96 -6.36
C LYS A 60 -20.17 6.32 -7.02
N ASN A 61 -21.26 6.36 -6.25
CA ASN A 61 -22.56 6.73 -6.77
C ASN A 61 -22.58 8.19 -7.24
N ILE A 62 -22.03 9.11 -6.44
CA ILE A 62 -21.89 10.53 -6.79
C ILE A 62 -21.04 10.70 -8.05
N ILE A 63 -19.90 9.99 -8.17
CA ILE A 63 -19.07 10.01 -9.38
C ILE A 63 -19.81 9.45 -10.60
N ALA A 64 -20.68 8.45 -10.41
CA ALA A 64 -21.50 7.87 -11.47
C ALA A 64 -22.69 8.76 -11.89
N GLY A 65 -22.83 9.96 -11.31
CA GLY A 65 -23.93 10.88 -11.60
C GLY A 65 -25.27 10.47 -10.99
N LYS A 66 -25.26 9.53 -10.03
CA LYS A 66 -26.42 9.28 -9.17
C LYS A 66 -26.33 10.27 -8.02
N ASN A 67 -27.29 11.17 -7.91
CA ASN A 67 -27.37 12.06 -6.76
C ASN A 67 -27.99 11.28 -5.61
N ASP A 68 -27.19 10.79 -4.67
CA ASP A 68 -27.64 10.14 -3.43
C ASP A 68 -28.21 11.16 -2.40
N ILE A 69 -28.82 12.25 -2.86
CA ILE A 69 -29.51 13.22 -1.98
C ILE A 69 -30.79 12.60 -1.38
N ASP A 70 -31.23 11.44 -1.89
CA ASP A 70 -32.26 10.66 -1.22
C ASP A 70 -31.68 9.98 0.03
N PRO A 71 -32.17 10.34 1.23
CA PRO A 71 -31.66 9.76 2.47
C PRO A 71 -32.05 8.28 2.54
N ASP A 72 -31.09 7.38 2.44
CA ASP A 72 -31.23 6.09 3.11
C ASP A 72 -31.15 6.37 4.63
N PRO A 73 -32.22 6.11 5.41
CA PRO A 73 -32.24 6.34 6.85
C PRO A 73 -31.25 5.45 7.63
N SER A 74 -30.49 4.58 6.97
CA SER A 74 -29.38 3.85 7.58
C SER A 74 -28.15 4.76 7.75
N GLY A 75 -28.26 5.71 8.68
CA GLY A 75 -27.09 6.31 9.31
C GLY A 75 -26.16 5.19 9.78
N GLY A 76 -24.92 5.22 9.27
CA GLY A 76 -23.97 4.13 9.37
C GLY A 76 -23.88 3.52 10.77
N GLU A 77 -24.32 2.28 10.88
CA GLU A 77 -23.57 1.35 11.72
C GLU A 77 -22.21 1.15 11.05
N PRO A 78 -21.09 1.27 11.78
CA PRO A 78 -19.80 0.84 11.27
C PRO A 78 -19.94 -0.61 10.81
N GLN A 79 -19.96 -0.84 9.50
CA GLN A 79 -19.75 -2.19 9.00
C GLN A 79 -18.32 -2.54 9.36
N GLU A 80 -18.21 -3.31 10.44
CA GLU A 80 -17.01 -4.02 10.84
C GLU A 80 -16.51 -4.75 9.60
N ILE A 81 -15.50 -4.19 8.94
CA ILE A 81 -14.72 -4.88 7.93
C ILE A 81 -14.06 -6.06 8.62
N LYS A 82 -14.77 -7.19 8.71
CA LYS A 82 -14.15 -8.48 9.01
C LYS A 82 -13.09 -8.70 7.95
N PRO A 83 -11.80 -8.80 8.30
CA PRO A 83 -10.80 -9.16 7.31
C PRO A 83 -11.11 -10.58 6.86
N ASP A 84 -11.68 -10.73 5.67
CA ASP A 84 -11.73 -12.01 4.96
C ASP A 84 -10.35 -12.24 4.34
N VAL A 85 -9.35 -12.38 5.22
CA VAL A 85 -8.12 -13.08 4.89
C VAL A 85 -8.31 -14.49 5.42
N PRO A 86 -8.40 -15.52 4.55
CA PRO A 86 -8.11 -16.87 4.98
C PRO A 86 -6.76 -16.84 5.69
N ALA A 87 -6.78 -17.07 7.00
CA ALA A 87 -5.60 -17.15 7.82
C ALA A 87 -4.75 -18.30 7.28
N GLU A 88 -3.79 -17.95 6.41
CA GLU A 88 -2.75 -18.86 5.99
C GLU A 88 -1.98 -19.22 7.26
N LYS A 89 -2.15 -20.49 7.64
CA LYS A 89 -1.64 -21.11 8.85
C LYS A 89 -0.12 -20.97 8.88
N LEU A 90 0.37 -19.90 9.50
CA LEU A 90 1.79 -19.76 9.83
C LEU A 90 2.11 -20.79 10.90
N GLN A 91 2.61 -21.94 10.45
CA GLN A 91 3.08 -23.01 11.31
C GLN A 91 4.32 -22.52 12.05
N THR A 92 4.17 -22.28 13.35
CA THR A 92 5.26 -22.27 14.31
C THR A 92 5.96 -23.62 14.27
N LYS A 93 7.10 -23.72 13.58
CA LYS A 93 8.03 -24.83 13.77
C LYS A 93 8.83 -24.57 15.04
N THR A 94 8.28 -24.99 16.16
CA THR A 94 9.07 -25.45 17.30
C THR A 94 9.57 -26.85 16.95
N ASP A 95 10.89 -27.03 16.84
CA ASP A 95 11.53 -28.35 16.75
C ASP A 95 11.15 -29.25 17.94
N PRO A 96 10.75 -30.51 17.69
CA PRO A 96 10.95 -31.58 18.64
C PRO A 96 11.91 -32.63 18.06
N LYS A 97 12.93 -32.96 18.86
CA LYS A 97 13.79 -34.12 18.72
C LYS A 97 12.95 -35.40 18.71
N ASP A 98 13.30 -36.41 17.91
CA ASP A 98 13.42 -37.80 18.37
C ASP A 98 14.11 -38.72 17.34
N PRO A 99 14.73 -39.84 17.78
CA PRO A 99 15.76 -40.59 17.07
C PRO A 99 15.20 -41.79 16.29
N LYS A 100 15.99 -42.31 15.33
CA LYS A 100 16.33 -43.75 15.23
C LYS A 100 17.29 -44.05 14.06
N GLU A 101 18.45 -44.57 14.47
CA GLU A 101 19.27 -45.65 13.91
C GLU A 101 19.15 -46.03 12.42
N GLY A 102 20.29 -46.01 11.72
CA GLY A 102 20.41 -46.65 10.40
C GLY A 102 21.76 -46.47 9.70
N LEU A 103 22.81 -47.09 10.23
CA LEU A 103 23.83 -47.85 9.50
C LEU A 103 24.37 -47.30 8.15
N LEU A 104 25.41 -46.46 8.20
CA LEU A 104 26.51 -46.40 7.23
C LEU A 104 27.73 -45.88 8.03
N GLY A 105 28.77 -46.65 8.34
CA GLY A 105 29.50 -47.51 7.42
C GLY A 105 30.81 -46.81 7.04
N GLY A 106 31.80 -46.89 7.93
CA GLY A 106 33.20 -46.90 7.54
C GLY A 106 33.97 -45.57 7.53
N GLY A 107 34.97 -45.51 8.40
CA GLY A 107 36.30 -45.10 7.94
C GLY A 107 36.89 -43.85 8.57
N GLY A 108 37.70 -44.05 9.61
CA GLY A 108 39.03 -43.43 9.66
C GLY A 108 39.22 -42.16 10.49
N MET A 109 39.45 -42.37 11.80
CA MET A 109 40.64 -41.92 12.56
C MET A 109 41.02 -40.41 12.63
N PRO A 110 41.71 -40.00 13.72
CA PRO A 110 41.39 -38.79 14.49
C PRO A 110 42.35 -37.60 14.32
N ASP A 111 42.02 -36.52 15.05
CA ASP A 111 42.71 -35.25 15.31
C ASP A 111 44.24 -35.22 15.12
N PRO A 112 44.75 -34.04 14.73
CA PRO A 112 45.54 -33.30 15.72
C PRO A 112 45.25 -31.78 15.71
N THR A 113 44.96 -31.24 16.90
CA THR A 113 45.43 -29.89 17.32
C THR A 113 46.97 -29.89 17.32
N PRO A 114 47.74 -28.76 17.37
CA PRO A 114 47.39 -27.35 17.62
C PRO A 114 48.20 -26.33 16.75
N ALA A 115 47.99 -25.02 16.96
CA ALA A 115 49.00 -23.99 17.28
C ALA A 115 48.34 -22.61 17.40
#